data_AF-A0AA38YP70-F1
#
_entry.id   AF-A0AA38YP70-F1
#
_cell.length_a   1.000
_cell.length_b   1.000
_cell.length_c   1.000
_cell.angle_alpha   90.00
_cell.angle_beta   90.00
_cell.angle_gamma   90.00
#
_symmetry.space_group_name_H-M   'P 1'
#
loop_
_entity.id
_entity.type
_entity.pdbx_description
1 polymer ?
#
loop_
_entity_poly.entity_id
_entity_poly.type
_entity_poly.pdbx_seq_one_letter_code
_entity_poly.pdbx_strand_id
1 'polypeptide(L)'
;MGICDAVAVAKILNATLVIPHLEVNPVWQDSSSFTEIFDIDHFINVLKDDIFITKELPSKYSWSTREYYATGIRATRIKTAPLHASAIWYLENVLPVLQSYGIAALAPFSHRLAFDNLPAYIQRLRCKVNFEALVFVPHIKALGEALVNRIRYPPIESGAGGTEYLQDRTNEINHKQGAGKFVVLHLRFDKDMAAHSACDFGGGKAEKMALAKYRQVIWQGRVLKSQFTDEELRNQGRCPLTPEEIGLLLAALGFSNTTRLYLASHKVYGGEARISTLRKLFPLMEDKKSLASAEELAKVEGKASLLAAVDYYVSMHSDIFISASPGNMHNALVGHRAYKNLKTIRPNMALLGQLFLNKSIEWSEFQQAVLNGHKSRQGQIRFRKEKSIYTYPIPDCMCQA
;
A
#
# COMPACT_ATOMS: atom_id res chain seq x y z
N MET A 1 7.38 1.77 -5.53
CA MET A 1 8.48 0.77 -5.61
C MET A 1 9.08 0.69 -7.01
N GLY A 2 8.31 0.47 -8.10
CA GLY A 2 8.86 0.42 -9.47
C GLY A 2 9.60 1.69 -9.91
N ILE A 3 9.09 2.88 -9.57
CA ILE A 3 9.77 4.16 -9.84
C ILE A 3 11.13 4.27 -9.14
N CYS A 4 11.28 3.71 -7.94
CA CYS A 4 12.55 3.72 -7.21
C CYS A 4 13.61 2.89 -7.94
N ASP A 5 13.22 1.75 -8.52
CA ASP A 5 14.09 0.95 -9.39
C ASP A 5 14.39 1.68 -10.71
N ALA A 6 13.43 2.43 -11.26
CA ALA A 6 13.61 3.16 -12.51
C ALA A 6 14.62 4.31 -12.35
N VAL A 7 14.58 5.05 -11.24
CA VAL A 7 15.59 6.07 -10.90
C VAL A 7 16.97 5.43 -10.75
N ALA A 8 17.07 4.29 -10.05
CA ALA A 8 18.34 3.57 -9.90
C ALA A 8 18.89 3.07 -11.24
N VAL A 9 18.04 2.52 -12.11
CA VAL A 9 18.44 2.08 -13.45
C VAL A 9 18.88 3.27 -14.31
N ALA A 10 18.18 4.41 -14.26
CA ALA A 10 18.60 5.62 -14.94
C ALA A 10 19.99 6.09 -14.46
N LYS A 11 20.27 6.02 -13.15
CA LYS A 11 21.59 6.31 -12.59
C LYS A 11 22.67 5.35 -13.09
N ILE A 12 22.39 4.04 -13.08
CA ILE A 12 23.31 3.00 -13.57
C ILE A 12 23.68 3.21 -15.05
N LEU A 13 22.70 3.61 -15.86
CA LEU A 13 22.86 3.83 -17.30
C LEU A 13 23.36 5.23 -17.65
N ASN A 14 23.55 6.11 -16.66
CA ASN A 14 23.81 7.54 -16.85
C ASN A 14 22.82 8.19 -17.84
N ALA A 15 21.53 7.89 -17.66
CA ALA A 15 20.45 8.29 -18.54
C ALA A 15 19.49 9.29 -17.88
N THR A 16 18.77 10.06 -18.70
CA THR A 16 17.65 10.89 -18.23
C THR A 16 16.41 10.03 -18.04
N LEU A 17 15.75 10.14 -16.90
CA LEU A 17 14.47 9.49 -16.64
C LEU A 17 13.33 10.36 -17.18
N VAL A 18 12.45 9.79 -18.01
CA VAL A 18 11.15 10.40 -18.33
C VAL A 18 10.13 9.93 -17.28
N ILE A 19 9.30 10.83 -16.75
CA ILE A 19 8.24 10.46 -15.80
C ILE A 19 7.37 9.32 -16.39
N PRO A 20 7.18 8.20 -15.68
CA PRO A 20 6.55 7.02 -16.25
C PRO A 20 5.05 7.19 -16.43
N HIS A 21 4.50 6.50 -17.42
CA HIS A 21 3.07 6.25 -17.51
C HIS A 21 2.67 5.04 -16.66
N LEU A 22 1.59 5.18 -15.90
CA LEU A 22 1.01 4.08 -15.16
C LEU A 22 0.12 3.23 -16.09
N GLU A 23 0.28 1.91 -16.03
CA GLU A 23 -0.62 1.00 -16.73
C GLU A 23 -1.96 0.92 -16.00
N VAL A 24 -3.06 0.96 -16.76
CA VAL A 24 -4.42 0.82 -16.23
C VAL A 24 -4.59 -0.61 -15.70
N ASN A 25 -4.87 -0.74 -14.40
CA ASN A 25 -5.06 -2.04 -13.79
C ASN A 25 -6.45 -2.60 -14.16
N PRO A 26 -6.57 -3.87 -14.58
CA PRO A 26 -7.84 -4.44 -15.01
C PRO A 26 -8.89 -4.58 -13.89
N VAL A 27 -8.48 -4.57 -12.62
CA VAL A 27 -9.37 -4.64 -11.45
C VAL A 27 -9.97 -3.28 -11.15
N TRP A 28 -9.12 -2.26 -11.00
CA TRP A 28 -9.53 -0.94 -10.53
C TRP A 28 -9.97 -0.02 -11.66
N GLN A 29 -9.58 -0.32 -12.90
CA GLN A 29 -9.85 0.47 -14.11
C GLN A 29 -9.49 1.95 -13.95
N ASP A 30 -8.44 2.20 -13.17
CA ASP A 30 -7.97 3.55 -12.85
C ASP A 30 -6.92 4.01 -13.86
N SER A 31 -7.16 5.17 -14.45
CA SER A 31 -6.30 5.84 -15.43
C SER A 31 -5.47 6.99 -14.86
N SER A 32 -5.48 7.18 -13.53
CA SER A 32 -4.70 8.20 -12.84
C SER A 32 -3.24 8.15 -13.25
N SER A 33 -2.70 9.29 -13.63
CA SER A 33 -1.30 9.46 -13.98
C SER A 33 -0.40 9.55 -12.74
N PHE A 34 0.90 9.37 -12.95
CA PHE A 34 1.89 9.53 -11.88
C PHE A 34 1.85 10.96 -11.29
N THR A 35 1.58 11.97 -12.12
CA THR A 35 1.53 13.39 -11.75
C THR A 35 0.26 13.79 -11.00
N GLU A 36 -0.82 13.01 -11.13
CA GLU A 36 -2.03 13.21 -10.32
C GLU A 36 -1.90 12.66 -8.91
N ILE A 37 -0.92 11.78 -8.67
CA ILE A 37 -0.71 11.14 -7.37
C ILE A 37 0.46 11.79 -6.62
N PHE A 38 1.58 12.04 -7.32
CA PHE A 38 2.82 12.52 -6.71
C PHE A 38 3.18 13.94 -7.16
N ASP A 39 3.73 14.71 -6.24
CA ASP A 39 4.29 16.03 -6.47
C ASP A 39 5.60 15.92 -7.27
N ILE A 40 5.50 16.19 -8.58
CA ILE A 40 6.61 16.00 -9.53
C ILE A 40 7.68 17.07 -9.36
N ASP A 41 7.30 18.29 -9.00
CA ASP A 41 8.25 19.37 -8.81
C ASP A 41 9.13 19.10 -7.58
N HIS A 42 8.52 18.63 -6.49
CA HIS A 42 9.26 18.11 -5.34
C HIS A 42 10.15 16.93 -5.73
N PHE A 43 9.62 15.95 -6.46
CA PHE A 43 10.36 14.76 -6.89
C PHE A 43 11.61 15.10 -7.72
N ILE A 44 11.49 16.01 -8.70
CA ILE A 44 12.61 16.46 -9.53
C ILE A 44 13.61 17.26 -8.69
N ASN A 45 13.14 18.19 -7.86
CA ASN A 45 14.03 19.02 -7.05
C ASN A 45 14.84 18.20 -6.04
N VAL A 46 14.25 17.19 -5.40
CA VAL A 46 14.96 16.30 -4.46
C VAL A 46 16.04 15.48 -5.14
N LEU A 47 15.86 15.11 -6.42
CA LEU A 47 16.75 14.20 -7.15
C LEU A 47 17.67 14.91 -8.15
N LYS A 48 17.65 16.25 -8.20
CA LYS A 48 18.37 17.05 -9.22
C LYS A 48 19.89 16.82 -9.27
N ASP A 49 20.49 16.50 -8.13
CA ASP A 49 21.94 16.23 -8.00
C ASP A 49 22.26 14.73 -8.23
N ASP A 50 21.24 13.87 -8.30
CA ASP A 50 21.39 12.43 -8.47
C ASP A 50 21.22 12.02 -9.94
N ILE A 51 20.14 12.42 -10.59
CA ILE A 51 19.84 12.10 -12.00
C ILE A 51 19.08 13.25 -12.68
N PHE A 52 19.15 13.28 -14.01
CA PHE A 52 18.28 14.15 -14.80
C PHE A 52 16.89 13.52 -14.97
N ILE A 53 15.84 14.31 -14.78
CA ILE A 53 14.45 13.88 -14.89
C ILE A 53 13.71 14.89 -15.76
N THR A 54 12.96 14.42 -16.74
CA THR A 54 12.05 15.23 -17.56
C THR A 54 10.60 14.80 -17.36
N LYS A 55 9.70 15.78 -17.29
CA LYS A 55 8.24 15.54 -17.14
C LYS A 55 7.66 14.89 -18.39
N GLU A 56 8.11 15.34 -19.55
CA GLU A 56 7.60 14.92 -20.84
C GLU A 56 8.72 14.42 -21.75
N LEU A 57 8.31 13.66 -22.75
CA LEU A 57 9.18 13.12 -23.76
C LEU A 57 9.65 14.26 -24.70
N PRO A 58 10.98 14.44 -24.91
CA PRO A 58 11.48 15.47 -25.81
C PRO A 58 10.90 15.34 -27.23
N SER A 59 10.65 16.46 -27.91
CA SER A 59 9.98 16.51 -29.22
C SER A 59 10.62 15.61 -30.30
N LYS A 60 11.95 15.48 -30.30
CA LYS A 60 12.70 14.57 -31.18
C LYS A 60 12.35 13.08 -31.01
N TYR A 61 11.74 12.71 -29.88
CA TYR A 61 11.29 11.36 -29.56
C TYR A 61 9.76 11.26 -29.50
N SER A 62 9.01 12.26 -29.99
CA SER A 62 7.54 12.27 -29.96
C SER A 62 6.87 11.05 -30.60
N TRP A 63 7.59 10.31 -31.45
CA TRP A 63 7.16 9.04 -32.04
C TRP A 63 7.17 7.85 -31.05
N SER A 64 7.87 7.96 -29.92
CA SER A 64 8.15 6.87 -28.99
C SER A 64 7.10 6.77 -27.85
N THR A 65 5.82 6.80 -28.21
CA THR A 65 4.69 6.85 -27.26
C THR A 65 4.15 5.47 -26.85
N ARG A 66 3.24 5.46 -25.88
CA ARG A 66 2.52 4.23 -25.49
C ARG A 66 1.74 3.62 -26.66
N GLU A 67 1.11 4.45 -27.47
CA GLU A 67 0.32 4.06 -28.65
C GLU A 67 1.23 3.44 -29.70
N TYR A 68 2.40 4.04 -29.94
CA TYR A 68 3.42 3.50 -30.85
C TYR A 68 3.88 2.09 -30.45
N TYR A 69 3.99 1.85 -29.14
CA TYR A 69 4.35 0.56 -28.57
C TYR A 69 3.19 -0.44 -28.49
N ALA A 70 1.94 0.01 -28.57
CA ALA A 70 0.76 -0.85 -28.54
C ALA A 70 0.53 -1.56 -29.88
N THR A 71 0.98 -0.99 -30.99
CA THR A 71 0.72 -1.53 -32.33
C THR A 71 1.73 -2.57 -32.83
N GLY A 72 2.85 -2.79 -32.12
CA GLY A 72 3.84 -3.75 -32.57
C GLY A 72 5.07 -3.89 -31.67
N ILE A 73 5.97 -4.79 -32.07
CA ILE A 73 7.28 -4.97 -31.45
C ILE A 73 8.21 -3.90 -31.99
N ARG A 74 8.90 -3.18 -31.10
CA ARG A 74 9.79 -2.06 -31.43
C ARG A 74 11.16 -2.33 -30.82
N ALA A 75 12.23 -2.03 -31.55
CA ALA A 75 13.60 -2.20 -31.05
C ALA A 75 13.86 -1.38 -29.78
N THR A 76 13.20 -0.22 -29.63
CA THR A 76 13.30 0.62 -28.43
C THR A 76 12.46 0.14 -27.26
N ARG A 77 11.61 -0.88 -27.41
CA ARG A 77 10.79 -1.44 -26.33
C ARG A 77 11.39 -2.72 -25.77
N ILE A 78 11.85 -2.66 -24.53
CA ILE A 78 12.46 -3.78 -23.84
C ILE A 78 11.42 -4.43 -22.91
N LYS A 79 10.98 -5.64 -23.28
CA LYS A 79 10.01 -6.45 -22.51
C LYS A 79 10.66 -7.61 -21.73
N THR A 80 11.92 -7.89 -22.03
CA THR A 80 12.63 -9.11 -21.64
C THR A 80 13.43 -8.98 -20.35
N ALA A 81 13.38 -7.82 -19.68
CA ALA A 81 14.04 -7.61 -18.40
C ALA A 81 13.62 -8.70 -17.40
N PRO A 82 14.55 -9.54 -16.92
CA PRO A 82 14.26 -10.55 -15.91
C PRO A 82 13.67 -9.94 -14.64
N LEU A 83 12.96 -10.74 -13.85
CA LEU A 83 12.67 -10.33 -12.48
C LEU A 83 13.99 -10.25 -11.72
N HIS A 84 14.19 -9.18 -10.96
CA HIS A 84 15.41 -8.96 -10.20
C HIS A 84 16.70 -8.98 -11.05
N ALA A 85 16.66 -8.38 -12.24
CA ALA A 85 17.83 -8.29 -13.12
C ALA A 85 18.99 -7.55 -12.44
N SER A 86 20.22 -7.99 -12.72
CA SER A 86 21.45 -7.37 -12.22
C SER A 86 21.71 -6.02 -12.90
N ALA A 87 22.54 -5.18 -12.29
CA ALA A 87 22.99 -3.94 -12.92
C ALA A 87 23.71 -4.19 -14.26
N ILE A 88 24.49 -5.28 -14.34
CA ILE A 88 25.19 -5.71 -15.55
C ILE A 88 24.20 -6.01 -16.68
N TRP A 89 23.08 -6.67 -16.38
CA TRP A 89 22.06 -6.95 -17.39
C TRP A 89 21.56 -5.66 -18.07
N TYR A 90 21.35 -4.58 -17.31
CA TYR A 90 20.97 -3.29 -17.87
C TYR A 90 22.07 -2.68 -18.75
N LEU A 91 23.33 -2.77 -18.33
CA LEU A 91 24.47 -2.30 -19.12
C LEU A 91 24.62 -3.08 -20.44
N GLU A 92 24.34 -4.38 -20.44
CA GLU A 92 24.48 -5.22 -21.63
C GLU A 92 23.26 -5.16 -22.56
N ASN A 93 22.06 -4.93 -22.04
CA ASN A 93 20.82 -5.10 -22.81
C ASN A 93 20.03 -3.80 -23.03
N VAL A 94 20.23 -2.78 -22.19
CA VAL A 94 19.49 -1.51 -22.28
C VAL A 94 20.38 -0.38 -22.77
N LEU A 95 21.62 -0.29 -22.27
CA LEU A 95 22.57 0.75 -22.70
C LEU A 95 22.81 0.75 -24.23
N PRO A 96 22.97 -0.40 -24.92
CA PRO A 96 23.18 -0.39 -26.37
C PRO A 96 21.97 0.17 -27.14
N VAL A 97 20.75 -0.08 -26.65
CA VAL A 97 19.51 0.48 -27.23
C VAL A 97 19.48 2.00 -27.03
N LEU A 98 19.81 2.49 -25.83
CA LEU A 98 19.91 3.92 -25.57
C LEU A 98 20.97 4.60 -26.43
N GLN A 99 22.14 3.98 -26.62
CA GLN A 99 23.21 4.53 -27.47
C GLN A 99 22.81 4.55 -28.95
N SER A 100 22.06 3.55 -29.43
CA SER A 100 21.67 3.44 -30.84
C SER A 100 20.51 4.37 -31.22
N TYR A 101 19.51 4.49 -30.34
CA TYR A 101 18.25 5.20 -30.65
C TYR A 101 18.06 6.50 -29.85
N GLY A 102 18.88 6.74 -28.82
CA GLY A 102 18.71 7.83 -27.86
C GLY A 102 17.55 7.65 -26.88
N ILE A 103 16.80 6.55 -26.97
CA ILE A 103 15.65 6.24 -26.11
C ILE A 103 15.43 4.73 -25.97
N ALA A 104 15.00 4.32 -24.77
CA ALA A 104 14.55 2.97 -24.47
C ALA A 104 13.33 3.03 -23.54
N ALA A 105 12.29 2.27 -23.88
CA ALA A 105 11.10 2.09 -23.06
C ALA A 105 11.09 0.68 -22.45
N LEU A 106 11.09 0.62 -21.12
CA LEU A 106 11.01 -0.63 -20.39
C LEU A 106 9.58 -0.84 -19.92
N ALA A 107 8.87 -1.81 -20.49
CA ALA A 107 7.47 -2.07 -20.14
C ALA A 107 7.09 -3.53 -20.40
N PRO A 108 6.64 -4.29 -19.38
CA PRO A 108 6.30 -3.83 -18.02
C PRO A 108 7.51 -3.70 -17.08
N PHE A 109 7.48 -2.71 -16.18
CA PHE A 109 8.57 -2.41 -15.24
C PHE A 109 8.13 -2.48 -13.78
N SER A 110 8.08 -3.70 -13.23
CA SER A 110 7.83 -3.95 -11.81
C SER A 110 8.78 -5.03 -11.31
N HIS A 111 9.47 -4.77 -10.19
CA HIS A 111 10.46 -5.69 -9.60
C HIS A 111 11.56 -6.14 -10.57
N ARG A 112 12.03 -5.22 -11.43
CA ARG A 112 12.99 -5.54 -12.51
C ARG A 112 14.45 -5.33 -12.12
N LEU A 113 14.74 -4.61 -11.04
CA LEU A 113 16.10 -4.48 -10.51
C LEU A 113 16.28 -5.38 -9.28
N ALA A 114 17.44 -6.05 -9.19
CA ALA A 114 17.81 -6.86 -8.03
C ALA A 114 17.73 -6.07 -6.71
N PHE A 115 17.41 -6.75 -5.62
CA PHE A 115 17.46 -6.14 -4.28
C PHE A 115 18.86 -6.17 -3.68
N ASP A 116 19.68 -7.14 -4.06
CA ASP A 116 21.00 -7.39 -3.48
C ASP A 116 22.10 -7.19 -4.52
N ASN A 117 23.36 -7.17 -4.06
CA ASN A 117 24.55 -7.00 -4.90
C ASN A 117 24.57 -5.69 -5.73
N LEU A 118 23.87 -4.66 -5.26
CA LEU A 118 23.98 -3.31 -5.80
C LEU A 118 24.94 -2.47 -4.95
N PRO A 119 25.70 -1.55 -5.56
CA PRO A 119 26.53 -0.61 -4.81
C PRO A 119 25.72 0.16 -3.77
N ALA A 120 26.34 0.43 -2.61
CA ALA A 120 25.68 1.10 -1.49
C ALA A 120 25.08 2.46 -1.87
N TYR A 121 25.72 3.21 -2.77
CA TYR A 121 25.19 4.51 -3.23
C TYR A 121 23.89 4.36 -4.06
N ILE A 122 23.74 3.27 -4.83
CA ILE A 122 22.49 2.98 -5.56
C ILE A 122 21.38 2.61 -4.58
N GLN A 123 21.69 1.84 -3.54
CA GLN A 123 20.70 1.50 -2.51
C GLN A 123 20.23 2.75 -1.76
N ARG A 124 21.16 3.62 -1.35
CA ARG A 124 20.83 4.91 -0.74
C ARG A 124 19.95 5.77 -1.66
N LEU A 125 20.24 5.82 -2.96
CA LEU A 125 19.38 6.51 -3.93
C LEU A 125 17.96 5.91 -3.94
N ARG A 126 17.81 4.58 -3.98
CA ARG A 126 16.49 3.93 -3.92
C ARG A 126 15.73 4.27 -2.63
N CYS A 127 16.44 4.35 -1.50
CA CYS A 127 15.88 4.76 -0.20
C CYS A 127 15.38 6.22 -0.24
N LYS A 128 16.25 7.15 -0.69
CA LYS A 128 15.91 8.57 -0.86
C LYS A 128 14.68 8.74 -1.75
N VAL A 129 14.62 8.03 -2.87
CA VAL A 129 13.44 8.07 -3.75
C VAL A 129 12.19 7.59 -3.02
N ASN A 130 12.27 6.44 -2.34
CA ASN A 130 11.10 5.81 -1.73
C ASN A 130 10.54 6.56 -0.51
N PHE A 131 11.40 7.19 0.30
CA PHE A 131 11.02 7.76 1.60
C PHE A 131 11.06 9.29 1.65
N GLU A 132 11.69 9.96 0.69
CA GLU A 132 11.86 11.43 0.70
C GLU A 132 11.36 12.09 -0.58
N ALA A 133 11.64 11.53 -1.76
CA ALA A 133 11.25 12.14 -3.03
C ALA A 133 9.77 11.87 -3.40
N LEU A 134 9.23 10.70 -3.06
CA LEU A 134 7.84 10.35 -3.34
C LEU A 134 6.90 10.96 -2.31
N VAL A 135 6.33 12.10 -2.67
CA VAL A 135 5.41 12.86 -1.84
C VAL A 135 4.12 13.10 -2.61
N PHE A 136 2.97 12.97 -1.95
CA PHE A 136 1.67 13.16 -2.62
C PHE A 136 1.42 14.62 -3.00
N VAL A 137 0.61 14.83 -4.03
CA VAL A 137 0.13 16.15 -4.45
C VAL A 137 -0.63 16.88 -3.34
N PRO A 138 -0.66 18.23 -3.34
CA PRO A 138 -1.21 19.03 -2.24
C PRO A 138 -2.64 18.68 -1.83
N HIS A 139 -3.54 18.40 -2.79
CA HIS A 139 -4.93 18.12 -2.48
C HIS A 139 -5.12 16.77 -1.75
N ILE A 140 -4.28 15.76 -2.02
CA ILE A 140 -4.29 14.48 -1.29
C ILE A 140 -3.80 14.69 0.15
N LYS A 141 -2.72 15.47 0.32
CA LYS A 141 -2.19 15.80 1.65
C LYS A 141 -3.21 16.56 2.49
N ALA A 142 -3.80 17.62 1.93
CA ALA A 142 -4.78 18.44 2.63
C ALA A 142 -5.99 17.63 3.09
N LEU A 143 -6.51 16.74 2.23
CA LEU A 143 -7.56 15.81 2.62
C LEU A 143 -7.07 14.86 3.73
N GLY A 144 -5.91 14.21 3.55
CA GLY A 144 -5.34 13.32 4.56
C GLY A 144 -5.17 13.99 5.93
N GLU A 145 -4.69 15.23 5.97
CA GLU A 145 -4.55 16.05 7.18
C GLU A 145 -5.90 16.34 7.83
N ALA A 146 -6.91 16.72 7.03
CA ALA A 146 -8.26 16.94 7.53
C ALA A 146 -8.84 15.66 8.19
N LEU A 147 -8.69 14.49 7.55
CA LEU A 147 -9.16 13.22 8.12
C LEU A 147 -8.42 12.86 9.41
N VAL A 148 -7.09 13.03 9.44
CA VAL A 148 -6.28 12.80 10.65
C VAL A 148 -6.71 13.72 11.79
N ASN A 149 -6.95 15.01 11.50
CA ASN A 149 -7.41 15.96 12.50
C ASN A 149 -8.78 15.56 13.06
N ARG A 150 -9.75 15.22 12.19
CA ARG A 150 -11.11 14.84 12.61
C ARG A 150 -11.14 13.57 13.47
N ILE A 151 -10.34 12.54 13.16
CA ILE A 151 -10.29 11.32 13.99
C ILE A 151 -9.53 11.52 15.30
N ARG A 152 -8.52 12.41 15.34
CA ARG A 152 -7.78 12.75 16.57
C ARG A 152 -8.59 13.66 17.49
N TYR A 153 -9.41 14.55 16.94
CA TYR A 153 -10.20 15.55 17.64
C TYR A 153 -11.67 15.50 17.19
N PRO A 154 -12.42 14.44 17.55
CA PRO A 154 -13.84 14.39 17.23
C PRO A 154 -14.57 15.56 17.91
N PRO A 155 -15.64 16.10 17.30
CA PRO A 155 -16.44 17.14 17.91
C PRO A 155 -16.93 16.68 19.28
N ILE A 156 -16.77 17.52 20.30
CA ILE A 156 -17.41 17.30 21.59
C ILE A 156 -18.90 17.49 21.35
N GLU A 157 -19.72 16.48 21.67
CA GLU A 157 -21.18 16.67 21.76
C GLU A 157 -21.49 17.57 22.95
N SER A 158 -21.27 18.88 22.80
CA SER A 158 -21.84 19.88 23.68
C SER A 158 -23.31 20.02 23.30
N GLY A 159 -24.19 19.51 24.16
CA GLY A 159 -25.63 19.69 24.02
C GLY A 159 -25.96 21.18 23.80
N ALA A 160 -26.79 21.41 22.78
CA ALA A 160 -27.60 22.60 22.52
C ALA A 160 -26.90 23.98 22.50
N GLY A 161 -26.81 24.54 21.28
CA GLY A 161 -27.07 25.96 21.01
C GLY A 161 -25.88 26.92 21.08
N GLY A 162 -25.49 27.47 19.93
CA GLY A 162 -24.75 28.73 19.86
C GLY A 162 -23.67 28.81 18.79
N THR A 163 -24.05 29.31 17.62
CA THR A 163 -23.34 30.23 16.69
C THR A 163 -21.81 30.15 16.55
N GLU A 164 -21.37 30.05 15.28
CA GLU A 164 -20.12 30.32 14.54
C GLU A 164 -18.89 31.05 15.18
N TYR A 165 -18.85 31.35 16.47
CA TYR A 165 -17.70 31.92 17.20
C TYR A 165 -16.82 30.88 17.93
N LEU A 166 -17.09 29.57 17.77
CA LEU A 166 -16.46 28.48 18.54
C LEU A 166 -15.24 27.83 17.88
N GLN A 167 -14.85 28.23 16.67
CA GLN A 167 -13.77 27.56 15.93
C GLN A 167 -12.36 27.87 16.51
N ASP A 168 -12.19 29.06 17.11
CA ASP A 168 -10.93 29.47 17.73
C ASP A 168 -10.75 28.85 19.14
N ARG A 169 -11.86 28.74 19.90
CA ARG A 169 -11.85 28.09 21.23
C ARG A 169 -11.74 26.57 21.16
N THR A 170 -12.27 25.91 20.12
CA THR A 170 -12.12 24.46 19.95
C THR A 170 -10.65 24.08 19.69
N ASN A 171 -9.89 24.89 18.95
CA ASN A 171 -8.46 24.67 18.76
C ASN A 171 -7.66 24.80 20.07
N GLU A 172 -7.96 25.78 20.92
CA GLU A 172 -7.31 25.93 22.24
C GLU A 172 -7.70 24.82 23.25
N ILE A 173 -8.94 24.34 23.22
CA ILE A 173 -9.42 23.24 24.09
C ILE A 173 -8.83 21.90 23.63
N ASN A 174 -8.77 21.65 22.32
CA ASN A 174 -8.13 20.46 21.74
C ASN A 174 -6.62 20.40 22.06
N HIS A 175 -5.95 21.55 22.15
CA HIS A 175 -4.57 21.63 22.60
C HIS A 175 -4.37 21.22 24.07
N LYS A 176 -5.40 21.36 24.94
CA LYS A 176 -5.33 20.97 26.36
C LYS A 176 -5.65 19.50 26.63
N GLN A 177 -6.43 18.82 25.79
CA GLN A 177 -6.79 17.39 25.96
C GLN A 177 -5.82 16.40 25.31
N GLY A 178 -4.86 16.88 24.52
CA GLY A 178 -3.91 16.04 23.81
C GLY A 178 -4.55 15.30 22.62
N ALA A 179 -3.74 15.00 21.60
CA ALA A 179 -4.21 14.30 20.41
C ALA A 179 -4.72 12.90 20.76
N GLY A 180 -5.98 12.59 20.41
CA GLY A 180 -6.51 11.24 20.56
C GLY A 180 -5.75 10.24 19.72
N LYS A 181 -5.45 9.07 20.27
CA LYS A 181 -4.76 7.98 19.55
C LYS A 181 -5.75 7.21 18.67
N PHE A 182 -5.28 6.76 17.50
CA PHE A 182 -6.10 5.94 16.63
C PHE A 182 -5.29 4.86 15.90
N VAL A 183 -5.99 3.80 15.53
CA VAL A 183 -5.43 2.65 14.81
C VAL A 183 -5.92 2.70 13.37
N VAL A 184 -5.03 2.48 12.41
CA VAL A 184 -5.44 2.24 11.02
C VAL A 184 -5.44 0.75 10.74
N LEU A 185 -6.60 0.25 10.31
CA LEU A 185 -6.78 -1.09 9.77
C LEU A 185 -6.85 -1.03 8.25
N HIS A 186 -5.83 -1.57 7.59
CA HIS A 186 -5.88 -1.85 6.16
C HIS A 186 -6.48 -3.25 5.93
N LEU A 187 -7.77 -3.29 5.59
CA LEU A 187 -8.52 -4.55 5.58
C LEU A 187 -8.15 -5.45 4.40
N ARG A 188 -7.85 -4.87 3.23
CA ARG A 188 -7.53 -5.58 1.97
C ARG A 188 -8.34 -6.87 1.74
N PHE A 189 -9.64 -6.78 1.97
CA PHE A 189 -10.61 -7.87 1.77
C PHE A 189 -11.53 -7.52 0.60
N ASP A 190 -10.95 -7.11 -0.52
CA ASP A 190 -11.67 -6.80 -1.75
C ASP A 190 -11.91 -8.07 -2.58
N LYS A 191 -12.84 -7.99 -3.54
CA LYS A 191 -13.21 -9.14 -4.39
C LYS A 191 -12.02 -9.74 -5.15
N ASP A 192 -11.09 -8.90 -5.60
CA ASP A 192 -9.88 -9.34 -6.31
C ASP A 192 -8.92 -10.10 -5.39
N MET A 193 -8.73 -9.62 -4.16
CA MET A 193 -7.92 -10.32 -3.17
C MET A 193 -8.56 -11.65 -2.76
N ALA A 194 -9.87 -11.66 -2.51
CA ALA A 194 -10.62 -12.89 -2.19
C ALA A 194 -10.56 -13.91 -3.33
N ALA A 195 -10.67 -13.46 -4.58
CA ALA A 195 -10.54 -14.35 -5.73
C ALA A 195 -9.11 -14.86 -5.94
N HIS A 196 -8.11 -14.00 -5.75
CA HIS A 196 -6.70 -14.34 -5.94
C HIS A 196 -6.19 -15.34 -4.88
N SER A 197 -6.62 -15.22 -3.63
CA SER A 197 -6.18 -16.11 -2.54
C SER A 197 -6.64 -17.55 -2.70
N ALA A 198 -7.75 -17.77 -3.43
CA ALA A 198 -8.41 -19.07 -3.61
C ALA A 198 -8.93 -19.73 -2.31
N CYS A 199 -8.99 -18.98 -1.21
CA CYS A 199 -9.49 -19.47 0.08
C CYS A 199 -11.02 -19.54 0.11
N ASP A 200 -11.52 -20.29 1.09
CA ASP A 200 -12.93 -20.36 1.47
C ASP A 200 -13.23 -19.31 2.53
N PHE A 201 -14.27 -18.50 2.28
CA PHE A 201 -14.73 -17.47 3.20
C PHE A 201 -16.12 -17.80 3.79
N GLY A 202 -16.61 -19.02 3.58
CA GLY A 202 -17.85 -19.51 4.20
C GLY A 202 -19.11 -19.31 3.35
N GLY A 203 -19.02 -18.82 2.11
CA GLY A 203 -20.15 -18.70 1.19
C GLY A 203 -20.43 -19.99 0.38
N GLY A 204 -19.77 -21.10 0.72
CA GLY A 204 -20.03 -22.42 0.16
C GLY A 204 -19.71 -22.54 -1.34
N LYS A 205 -20.36 -23.52 -2.01
CA LYS A 205 -20.07 -23.86 -3.41
C LYS A 205 -20.32 -22.70 -4.38
N ALA A 206 -21.35 -21.88 -4.11
CA ALA A 206 -21.71 -20.73 -4.93
C ALA A 206 -20.63 -19.65 -4.91
N GLU A 207 -20.15 -19.27 -3.71
CA GLU A 207 -19.08 -18.29 -3.54
C GLU A 207 -17.78 -18.77 -4.22
N LYS A 208 -17.39 -20.03 -3.98
CA LYS A 208 -16.22 -20.65 -4.59
C LYS A 208 -16.25 -20.58 -6.12
N MET A 209 -17.39 -20.91 -6.74
CA MET A 209 -17.55 -20.83 -8.19
C MET A 209 -17.49 -19.39 -8.70
N ALA A 210 -18.14 -18.44 -8.02
CA ALA A 210 -18.15 -17.03 -8.40
C ALA A 210 -16.75 -16.41 -8.36
N LEU A 211 -15.98 -16.68 -7.29
CA LEU A 211 -14.60 -16.20 -7.15
C LEU A 211 -13.67 -16.86 -8.17
N ALA A 212 -13.83 -18.16 -8.45
CA ALA A 212 -13.06 -18.85 -9.48
C ALA A 212 -13.31 -18.27 -10.88
N LYS A 213 -14.57 -18.00 -11.23
CA LYS A 213 -14.94 -17.35 -12.50
C LYS A 213 -14.35 -15.95 -12.59
N TYR A 214 -14.45 -15.15 -11.53
CA TYR A 214 -13.88 -13.81 -11.49
C TYR A 214 -12.35 -13.83 -11.68
N ARG A 215 -11.65 -14.75 -11.01
CA ARG A 215 -10.19 -14.94 -11.15
C ARG A 215 -9.79 -15.26 -12.60
N GLN A 216 -10.54 -16.14 -13.26
CA GLN A 216 -10.26 -16.50 -14.67
C GLN A 216 -10.39 -15.29 -15.60
N VAL A 217 -11.44 -14.48 -15.42
CA VAL A 217 -11.69 -13.30 -16.26
C VAL A 217 -10.63 -12.22 -16.04
N ILE A 218 -10.37 -11.83 -14.79
CA ILE A 218 -9.48 -10.70 -14.47
C ILE A 218 -8.03 -10.96 -14.88
N TRP A 219 -7.53 -12.18 -14.65
CA TRP A 219 -6.13 -12.51 -14.95
C TRP A 219 -5.95 -13.30 -16.25
N GLN A 220 -7.00 -13.45 -17.07
CA GLN A 220 -6.96 -14.18 -18.34
C GLN A 220 -6.29 -15.57 -18.21
N GLY A 221 -6.63 -16.30 -17.13
CA GLY A 221 -6.06 -17.61 -16.83
C GLY A 221 -4.63 -17.64 -16.28
N ARG A 222 -3.95 -16.49 -16.12
CA ARG A 222 -2.56 -16.43 -15.58
C ARG A 222 -2.46 -16.80 -14.09
N VAL A 223 -3.55 -16.66 -13.34
CA VAL A 223 -3.63 -17.13 -11.95
C VAL A 223 -4.32 -18.49 -11.95
N LEU A 224 -3.50 -19.53 -11.82
CA LEU A 224 -3.95 -20.92 -11.81
C LEU A 224 -4.82 -21.24 -10.59
N LYS A 225 -5.57 -22.34 -10.69
CA LYS A 225 -6.27 -22.91 -9.55
C LYS A 225 -5.23 -23.33 -8.50
N SER A 226 -5.49 -22.99 -7.23
CA SER A 226 -4.65 -23.48 -6.14
C SER A 226 -4.63 -25.01 -6.14
N GLN A 227 -3.45 -25.58 -5.96
CA GLN A 227 -3.26 -27.01 -5.71
C GLN A 227 -3.46 -27.36 -4.23
N PHE A 228 -3.44 -26.34 -3.36
CA PHE A 228 -3.64 -26.47 -1.92
C PHE A 228 -5.13 -26.42 -1.57
N THR A 229 -5.49 -27.19 -0.55
CA THR A 229 -6.77 -27.12 0.17
C THR A 229 -6.89 -25.80 0.94
N ASP A 230 -8.11 -25.46 1.37
CA ASP A 230 -8.32 -24.25 2.18
C ASP A 230 -7.54 -24.28 3.50
N GLU A 231 -7.51 -25.45 4.15
CA GLU A 231 -6.76 -25.67 5.38
C GLU A 231 -5.27 -25.43 5.19
N GLU A 232 -4.66 -25.95 4.12
CA GLU A 232 -3.25 -25.71 3.81
C GLU A 232 -2.97 -24.23 3.51
N LEU A 233 -3.86 -23.54 2.78
CA LEU A 233 -3.72 -22.11 2.51
C LEU A 233 -3.77 -21.28 3.80
N ARG A 234 -4.69 -21.61 4.72
CA ARG A 234 -4.82 -20.96 6.03
C ARG A 234 -3.61 -21.22 6.91
N ASN A 235 -3.18 -22.48 7.01
CA ASN A 235 -2.01 -22.87 7.81
C ASN A 235 -0.70 -22.24 7.30
N GLN A 236 -0.60 -21.96 5.99
CA GLN A 236 0.52 -21.21 5.40
C GLN A 236 0.37 -19.68 5.53
N GLY A 237 -0.75 -19.18 6.06
CA GLY A 237 -1.02 -17.75 6.20
C GLY A 237 -1.24 -17.03 4.86
N ARG A 238 -1.73 -17.75 3.85
CA ARG A 238 -1.96 -17.23 2.48
C ARG A 238 -3.34 -16.61 2.28
N CYS A 239 -4.27 -16.87 3.20
CA CYS A 239 -5.61 -16.29 3.18
C CYS A 239 -5.60 -14.90 3.82
N PRO A 240 -6.24 -13.89 3.20
CA PRO A 240 -6.53 -12.63 3.89
C PRO A 240 -7.49 -12.89 5.05
N LEU A 241 -7.34 -12.16 6.15
CA LEU A 241 -8.29 -12.22 7.26
C LEU A 241 -9.61 -11.57 6.84
N THR A 242 -10.73 -12.21 7.19
CA THR A 242 -12.05 -11.60 7.05
C THR A 242 -12.25 -10.45 8.06
N PRO A 243 -13.26 -9.57 7.89
CA PRO A 243 -13.58 -8.55 8.89
C PRO A 243 -13.84 -9.11 10.30
N GLU A 244 -14.44 -10.29 10.39
CA GLU A 244 -14.70 -10.98 11.66
C GLU A 244 -13.38 -11.47 12.30
N GLU A 245 -12.53 -12.14 11.51
CA GLU A 245 -11.24 -12.67 11.97
C GLU A 245 -10.29 -11.55 12.44
N ILE A 246 -10.20 -10.45 11.70
CA ILE A 246 -9.36 -9.31 12.11
C ILE A 246 -9.93 -8.60 13.34
N GLY A 247 -11.26 -8.58 13.50
CA GLY A 247 -11.92 -8.07 14.70
C GLY A 247 -11.54 -8.87 15.95
N LEU A 248 -11.55 -10.20 15.86
CA LEU A 248 -11.11 -11.10 16.93
C LEU A 248 -9.63 -10.91 17.26
N LEU A 249 -8.77 -10.76 16.24
CA LEU A 249 -7.36 -10.46 16.45
C LEU A 249 -7.18 -9.15 17.24
N LEU A 250 -7.86 -8.07 16.84
CA LEU A 250 -7.76 -6.78 17.52
C LEU A 250 -8.23 -6.88 18.97
N ALA A 251 -9.37 -7.52 19.23
CA ALA A 251 -9.87 -7.73 20.58
C ALA A 251 -8.87 -8.55 21.44
N ALA A 252 -8.31 -9.63 20.90
CA ALA A 252 -7.32 -10.45 21.60
C ALA A 252 -6.01 -9.70 21.90
N LEU A 253 -5.63 -8.73 21.06
CA LEU A 253 -4.48 -7.84 21.28
C LEU A 253 -4.77 -6.71 22.29
N GLY A 254 -5.99 -6.63 22.82
CA GLY A 254 -6.38 -5.68 23.86
C GLY A 254 -7.03 -4.39 23.35
N PHE A 255 -7.37 -4.30 22.06
CA PHE A 255 -8.18 -3.19 21.55
C PHE A 255 -9.65 -3.38 21.97
N SER A 256 -10.26 -2.32 22.48
CA SER A 256 -11.65 -2.32 22.97
C SER A 256 -12.57 -1.49 22.07
N ASN A 257 -13.86 -1.48 22.41
CA ASN A 257 -14.89 -0.64 21.76
C ASN A 257 -14.65 0.88 21.90
N THR A 258 -13.73 1.32 22.77
CA THR A 258 -13.31 2.73 22.89
C THR A 258 -12.13 3.07 21.98
N THR A 259 -11.60 2.09 21.23
CA THR A 259 -10.51 2.32 20.27
C THR A 259 -11.06 3.04 19.05
N ARG A 260 -10.50 4.20 18.72
CA ARG A 260 -10.75 4.88 17.44
C ARG A 260 -10.02 4.15 16.33
N LEU A 261 -10.77 3.73 15.31
CA LEU A 261 -10.24 2.95 14.21
C LEU A 261 -10.53 3.65 12.88
N TYR A 262 -9.53 3.76 12.03
CA TYR A 262 -9.69 4.20 10.65
C TYR A 262 -9.61 2.99 9.72
N LEU A 263 -10.65 2.76 8.92
CA LEU A 263 -10.73 1.66 7.97
C LEU A 263 -10.17 2.09 6.61
N ALA A 264 -8.95 1.66 6.32
CA ALA A 264 -8.35 1.76 4.99
C ALA A 264 -8.80 0.58 4.11
N SER A 265 -9.82 0.80 3.30
CA SER A 265 -10.34 -0.19 2.35
C SER A 265 -10.94 0.49 1.11
N HIS A 266 -11.01 -0.23 -0.01
CA HIS A 266 -11.77 0.19 -1.17
C HIS A 266 -13.21 -0.35 -1.11
N LYS A 267 -13.42 -1.61 -1.52
CA LYS A 267 -14.75 -2.23 -1.50
C LYS A 267 -14.66 -3.61 -0.84
N VAL A 268 -15.09 -3.65 0.43
CA VAL A 268 -15.14 -4.89 1.21
C VAL A 268 -16.02 -5.92 0.51
N TYR A 269 -15.44 -7.07 0.22
CA TYR A 269 -16.14 -8.21 -0.34
C TYR A 269 -17.20 -8.73 0.65
N GLY A 270 -18.41 -8.96 0.17
CA GLY A 270 -19.59 -9.24 1.00
C GLY A 270 -20.27 -8.00 1.60
N GLY A 271 -19.67 -6.80 1.45
CA GLY A 271 -20.31 -5.52 1.79
C GLY A 271 -20.70 -5.40 3.27
N GLU A 272 -21.86 -4.78 3.51
CA GLU A 272 -22.32 -4.44 4.85
C GLU A 272 -22.48 -5.68 5.76
N ALA A 273 -22.91 -6.81 5.19
CA ALA A 273 -23.07 -8.06 5.93
C ALA A 273 -21.76 -8.49 6.63
N ARG A 274 -20.61 -8.31 5.97
CA ARG A 274 -19.29 -8.65 6.53
C ARG A 274 -18.75 -7.58 7.47
N ILE A 275 -18.90 -6.31 7.13
CA ILE A 275 -18.30 -5.23 7.92
C ILE A 275 -19.08 -4.91 9.21
N SER A 276 -20.38 -5.23 9.26
CA SER A 276 -21.25 -4.90 10.39
C SER A 276 -20.75 -5.48 11.72
N THR A 277 -20.23 -6.72 11.71
CA THR A 277 -19.64 -7.35 12.90
C THR A 277 -18.44 -6.60 13.42
N LEU A 278 -17.55 -6.15 12.52
CA LEU A 278 -16.38 -5.37 12.90
C LEU A 278 -16.79 -4.01 13.47
N ARG A 279 -17.82 -3.36 12.91
CA ARG A 279 -18.36 -2.09 13.42
C ARG A 279 -19.02 -2.24 14.79
N LYS A 280 -19.65 -3.39 15.08
CA LYS A 280 -20.18 -3.69 16.42
C LYS A 280 -19.08 -3.82 17.48
N LEU A 281 -17.95 -4.44 17.12
CA LEU A 281 -16.79 -4.58 18.02
C LEU A 281 -16.06 -3.24 18.22
N PHE A 282 -15.97 -2.44 17.16
CA PHE A 282 -15.29 -1.14 17.14
C PHE A 282 -16.25 -0.05 16.64
N PRO A 283 -17.15 0.47 17.51
CA PRO A 283 -18.18 1.44 17.11
C PRO A 283 -17.61 2.80 16.72
N LEU A 284 -16.41 3.16 17.18
CA LEU A 284 -15.68 4.37 16.77
C LEU A 284 -14.84 4.15 15.50
N MET A 285 -15.28 3.23 14.64
CA MET A 285 -14.65 2.95 13.35
C MET A 285 -15.17 3.93 12.30
N GLU A 286 -14.24 4.69 11.74
CA GLU A 286 -14.47 5.68 10.70
C GLU A 286 -13.73 5.30 9.42
N ASP A 287 -14.10 5.90 8.29
CA ASP A 287 -13.36 5.81 7.04
C ASP A 287 -13.27 7.18 6.36
N LYS A 288 -12.58 7.24 5.23
CA LYS A 288 -12.49 8.48 4.43
C LYS A 288 -13.84 9.06 4.02
N LYS A 289 -14.88 8.25 3.84
CA LYS A 289 -16.20 8.74 3.42
C LYS A 289 -16.97 9.34 4.59
N SER A 290 -16.83 8.77 5.79
CA SER A 290 -17.48 9.32 6.99
C SER A 290 -16.77 10.55 7.54
N LEU A 291 -15.45 10.66 7.32
CA LEU A 291 -14.65 11.79 7.82
C LEU A 291 -14.52 12.94 6.82
N ALA A 292 -14.68 12.74 5.51
CA ALA A 292 -14.56 13.80 4.51
C ALA A 292 -15.90 14.52 4.26
N SER A 293 -15.83 15.82 3.95
CA SER A 293 -16.94 16.51 3.30
C SER A 293 -17.10 16.05 1.84
N ALA A 294 -18.27 16.30 1.24
CA ALA A 294 -18.51 15.99 -0.16
C ALA A 294 -17.56 16.76 -1.09
N GLU A 295 -17.27 18.03 -0.79
CA GLU A 295 -16.39 18.88 -1.59
C GLU A 295 -14.93 18.41 -1.54
N GLU A 296 -14.47 17.95 -0.37
CA GLU A 296 -13.13 17.41 -0.22
C GLU A 296 -13.00 16.06 -0.94
N LEU A 297 -14.01 15.19 -0.79
CA LEU A 297 -13.99 13.85 -1.38
C LEU A 297 -14.08 13.90 -2.91
N ALA A 298 -14.84 14.85 -3.48
CA ALA A 298 -14.99 15.03 -4.92
C ALA A 298 -13.66 15.22 -5.68
N LYS A 299 -12.60 15.68 -5.01
CA LYS A 299 -11.27 15.86 -5.60
C LYS A 299 -10.53 14.54 -5.87
N VAL A 300 -10.91 13.46 -5.18
CA VAL A 300 -10.26 12.15 -5.26
C VAL A 300 -11.23 11.03 -5.64
N GLU A 301 -12.54 11.29 -5.60
CA GLU A 301 -13.57 10.30 -5.93
C GLU A 301 -13.45 9.80 -7.39
N GLY A 302 -13.85 8.55 -7.61
CA GLY A 302 -13.72 7.88 -8.91
C GLY A 302 -12.30 7.43 -9.28
N LYS A 303 -11.27 7.82 -8.49
CA LYS A 303 -9.87 7.46 -8.74
C LYS A 303 -9.32 6.60 -7.59
N ALA A 304 -9.26 5.28 -7.81
CA ALA A 304 -8.85 4.31 -6.79
C ALA A 304 -7.44 4.58 -6.22
N SER A 305 -6.53 5.08 -7.04
CA SER A 305 -5.14 5.38 -6.70
C SER A 305 -5.03 6.62 -5.81
N LEU A 306 -5.85 7.65 -6.07
CA LEU A 306 -5.91 8.85 -5.22
C LEU A 306 -6.56 8.51 -3.87
N LEU A 307 -7.64 7.72 -3.87
CA LEU A 307 -8.25 7.22 -2.64
C LEU A 307 -7.26 6.37 -1.81
N ALA A 308 -6.49 5.50 -2.45
CA ALA A 308 -5.45 4.72 -1.79
C ALA A 308 -4.30 5.59 -1.26
N ALA A 309 -3.97 6.68 -1.95
CA ALA A 309 -2.97 7.65 -1.49
C ALA A 309 -3.44 8.41 -0.23
N VAL A 310 -4.72 8.77 -0.16
CA VAL A 310 -5.33 9.34 1.07
C VAL A 310 -5.24 8.32 2.21
N ASP A 311 -5.67 7.07 1.98
CA ASP A 311 -5.57 6.01 3.00
C ASP A 311 -4.11 5.79 3.44
N TYR A 312 -3.15 5.86 2.52
CA TYR A 312 -1.72 5.77 2.83
C TYR A 312 -1.25 6.94 3.70
N TYR A 313 -1.68 8.17 3.38
CA TYR A 313 -1.35 9.34 4.19
C TYR A 313 -1.87 9.19 5.62
N VAL A 314 -3.15 8.84 5.80
CA VAL A 314 -3.74 8.62 7.13
C VAL A 314 -3.02 7.47 7.86
N SER A 315 -2.67 6.39 7.15
CA SER A 315 -1.90 5.26 7.70
C SER A 315 -0.51 5.63 8.19
N MET A 316 0.17 6.61 7.55
CA MET A 316 1.47 7.09 8.02
C MET A 316 1.36 7.93 9.29
N HIS A 317 0.22 8.59 9.50
CA HIS A 317 -0.02 9.48 10.64
C HIS A 317 -0.76 8.82 11.81
N SER A 318 -1.01 7.51 11.75
CA SER A 318 -1.63 6.76 12.84
C SER A 318 -0.64 6.28 13.89
N ASP A 319 -1.12 6.08 15.12
CA ASP A 319 -0.34 5.54 16.23
C ASP A 319 0.02 4.06 15.99
N ILE A 320 -0.92 3.30 15.43
CA ILE A 320 -0.72 1.89 15.06
C ILE A 320 -1.27 1.68 13.66
N PHE A 321 -0.51 0.93 12.85
CA PHE A 321 -0.98 0.37 11.59
C PHE A 321 -1.04 -1.15 11.69
N ILE A 322 -2.10 -1.75 11.16
CA ILE A 322 -2.28 -3.19 11.03
C ILE A 322 -2.95 -3.49 9.68
N SER A 323 -2.60 -4.61 9.06
CA SER A 323 -3.16 -5.03 7.76
C SER A 323 -3.68 -6.45 7.84
N ALA A 324 -4.91 -6.68 7.37
CA ALA A 324 -5.54 -8.01 7.37
C ALA A 324 -5.00 -8.93 6.26
N SER A 325 -4.17 -8.41 5.36
CA SER A 325 -3.48 -9.20 4.33
C SER A 325 -2.14 -8.55 3.95
N PRO A 326 -1.11 -9.34 3.61
CA PRO A 326 0.07 -8.82 2.91
C PRO A 326 -0.30 -8.38 1.48
N GLY A 327 0.40 -7.36 0.98
CA GLY A 327 0.17 -6.80 -0.36
C GLY A 327 0.99 -5.54 -0.59
N ASN A 328 0.78 -4.87 -1.72
CA ASN A 328 1.60 -3.71 -2.12
C ASN A 328 1.54 -2.55 -1.10
N MET A 329 0.33 -2.13 -0.71
CA MET A 329 0.15 -1.06 0.27
C MET A 329 0.69 -1.46 1.66
N HIS A 330 0.45 -2.70 2.09
CA HIS A 330 1.04 -3.24 3.31
C HIS A 330 2.58 -3.17 3.29
N ASN A 331 3.20 -3.68 2.23
CA ASN A 331 4.65 -3.70 2.09
C ASN A 331 5.27 -2.30 2.07
N ALA A 332 4.60 -1.35 1.41
CA ALA A 332 5.03 0.04 1.35
C ALA A 332 4.88 0.75 2.71
N LEU A 333 3.77 0.54 3.44
CA LEU A 333 3.55 1.14 4.76
C LEU A 333 4.43 0.51 5.84
N VAL A 334 4.61 -0.81 5.83
CA VAL A 334 5.53 -1.49 6.77
C VAL A 334 6.93 -0.91 6.66
N GLY A 335 7.43 -0.73 5.43
CA GLY A 335 8.76 -0.17 5.23
C GLY A 335 8.86 1.31 5.58
N HIS A 336 7.89 2.13 5.17
CA HIS A 336 7.92 3.57 5.44
C HIS A 336 7.73 3.86 6.94
N ARG A 337 6.82 3.15 7.62
CA ARG A 337 6.68 3.25 9.07
C ARG A 337 7.94 2.78 9.78
N ALA A 338 8.59 1.70 9.32
CA ALA A 338 9.88 1.27 9.90
C ALA A 338 10.99 2.34 9.73
N TYR A 339 11.09 2.97 8.56
CA TYR A 339 12.03 4.06 8.29
C TYR A 339 11.80 5.26 9.22
N LYS A 340 10.53 5.55 9.58
CA LYS A 340 10.15 6.60 10.54
C LYS A 340 10.08 6.12 12.01
N ASN A 341 10.50 4.88 12.30
CA ASN A 341 10.39 4.27 13.63
C ASN A 341 8.96 4.28 14.23
N LEU A 342 7.94 4.07 13.39
CA LEU A 342 6.53 4.05 13.75
C LEU A 342 6.01 2.62 13.95
N LYS A 343 5.12 2.43 14.94
CA LYS A 343 4.61 1.12 15.32
C LYS A 343 3.72 0.49 14.25
N THR A 344 4.06 -0.71 13.81
CA THR A 344 3.23 -1.54 12.91
C THR A 344 3.04 -2.92 13.49
N ILE A 345 1.78 -3.32 13.70
CA ILE A 345 1.44 -4.68 14.11
C ILE A 345 1.35 -5.54 12.85
N ARG A 346 2.09 -6.65 12.83
CA ARG A 346 2.09 -7.60 11.71
C ARG A 346 1.40 -8.90 12.12
N PRO A 347 0.16 -9.14 11.67
CA PRO A 347 -0.53 -10.38 12.00
C PRO A 347 0.31 -11.62 11.70
N ASN A 348 0.30 -12.58 12.62
CA ASN A 348 0.87 -13.89 12.41
C ASN A 348 -0.15 -14.77 11.68
N MET A 349 -0.28 -14.54 10.37
CA MET A 349 -1.32 -15.14 9.53
C MET A 349 -1.35 -16.67 9.59
N ALA A 350 -0.19 -17.33 9.65
CA ALA A 350 -0.10 -18.80 9.75
C ALA A 350 -0.64 -19.32 11.09
N LEU A 351 -0.26 -18.66 12.20
CA LEU A 351 -0.80 -18.98 13.52
C LEU A 351 -2.31 -18.74 13.57
N LEU A 352 -2.76 -17.59 13.07
CA LEU A 352 -4.18 -17.24 13.06
C LEU A 352 -5.00 -18.22 12.23
N GLY A 353 -4.46 -18.69 11.10
CA GLY A 353 -5.07 -19.75 10.30
C GLY A 353 -5.33 -21.01 11.11
N GLN A 354 -4.34 -21.47 11.88
CA GLN A 354 -4.49 -22.64 12.76
C GLN A 354 -5.52 -22.40 13.88
N LEU A 355 -5.48 -21.23 14.51
CA LEU A 355 -6.40 -20.88 15.60
C LEU A 355 -7.86 -20.82 15.11
N PHE A 356 -8.13 -20.24 13.93
CA PHE A 356 -9.48 -20.15 13.38
C PHE A 356 -10.02 -21.48 12.83
N LEU A 357 -9.16 -22.45 12.53
CA LEU A 357 -9.58 -23.80 12.18
C LEU A 357 -10.04 -24.60 13.40
N ASN A 358 -9.55 -24.26 14.60
CA ASN A 358 -10.01 -24.88 15.84
C ASN A 358 -11.34 -24.26 16.29
N LYS A 359 -12.45 -24.96 15.99
CA LYS A 359 -13.81 -24.51 16.31
C LYS A 359 -14.19 -24.65 17.80
N SER A 360 -13.36 -25.32 18.60
CA SER A 360 -13.61 -25.59 20.01
C SER A 360 -12.69 -24.82 20.94
N ILE A 361 -11.90 -23.88 20.42
CA ILE A 361 -10.98 -23.08 21.22
C ILE A 361 -11.74 -22.08 22.10
N GLU A 362 -11.41 -22.07 23.38
CA GLU A 362 -11.96 -21.09 24.33
C GLU A 362 -11.30 -19.72 24.16
N TRP A 363 -12.02 -18.64 24.48
CA TRP A 363 -11.53 -17.27 24.29
C TRP A 363 -10.21 -17.00 25.02
N SER A 364 -10.06 -17.48 26.25
CA SER A 364 -8.84 -17.30 27.06
C SER A 364 -7.62 -17.95 26.40
N GLU A 365 -7.79 -19.15 25.84
CA GLU A 365 -6.76 -19.87 25.10
C GLU A 365 -6.41 -19.15 23.79
N PHE A 366 -7.42 -18.75 23.02
CA PHE A 366 -7.25 -17.97 21.79
C PHE A 366 -6.47 -16.69 22.06
N GLN A 367 -6.88 -15.92 23.07
CA GLN A 367 -6.24 -14.67 23.45
C GLN A 367 -4.78 -14.90 23.85
N GLN A 368 -4.50 -15.90 24.69
CA GLN A 368 -3.14 -16.22 25.12
C GLN A 368 -2.23 -16.63 23.95
N ALA A 369 -2.76 -17.43 23.02
CA ALA A 369 -2.04 -17.83 21.81
C ALA A 369 -1.75 -16.63 20.90
N VAL A 370 -2.72 -15.74 20.70
CA VAL A 370 -2.54 -14.49 19.93
C VAL A 370 -1.47 -13.61 20.58
N LEU A 371 -1.55 -13.36 21.89
CA LEU A 371 -0.58 -12.53 22.60
C LEU A 371 0.84 -13.10 22.47
N ASN A 372 1.01 -14.40 22.71
CA ASN A 372 2.29 -15.09 22.56
C ASN A 372 2.82 -15.01 21.13
N GLY A 373 1.97 -15.31 20.15
CA GLY A 373 2.33 -15.32 18.73
C GLY A 373 2.68 -13.95 18.14
N HIS A 374 2.36 -12.86 18.84
CA HIS A 374 2.59 -11.49 18.39
C HIS A 374 3.61 -10.70 19.23
N LYS A 375 4.23 -11.29 20.26
CA LYS A 375 5.27 -10.63 21.09
C LYS A 375 6.34 -9.91 20.26
N SER A 376 6.84 -10.53 19.19
CA SER A 376 7.88 -9.98 18.27
C SER A 376 7.33 -9.37 16.97
N ARG A 377 6.06 -8.97 16.97
CA ARG A 377 5.33 -8.46 15.80
C ARG A 377 4.56 -7.15 16.08
N GLN A 378 5.00 -6.40 17.09
CA GLN A 378 4.36 -5.20 17.65
C GLN A 378 5.13 -3.91 17.31
N GLY A 379 5.77 -3.85 16.14
CA GLY A 379 6.57 -2.69 15.71
C GLY A 379 8.08 -2.89 15.83
N GLN A 380 8.56 -4.07 16.20
CA GLN A 380 9.99 -4.35 16.20
C GLN A 380 10.57 -4.24 14.79
N ILE A 381 11.61 -3.42 14.71
CA ILE A 381 12.49 -3.28 13.57
C ILE A 381 13.11 -4.64 13.20
N ARG A 382 13.19 -4.94 11.90
CA ARG A 382 13.81 -6.17 11.39
C ARG A 382 14.86 -5.84 10.35
N PHE A 383 16.02 -6.45 10.49
CA PHE A 383 17.06 -6.44 9.47
C PHE A 383 16.56 -7.11 8.18
N ARG A 384 16.88 -6.46 7.07
CA ARG A 384 16.70 -6.99 5.72
C ARG A 384 17.65 -8.18 5.53
N LYS A 385 17.12 -9.22 4.90
CA LYS A 385 17.89 -10.34 4.33
C LYS A 385 17.82 -10.20 2.80
N GLU A 386 17.61 -11.27 2.06
CA GLU A 386 17.33 -11.25 0.61
C GLU A 386 15.88 -10.80 0.30
N LYS A 387 15.41 -9.73 0.95
CA LYS A 387 14.06 -9.19 0.81
C LYS A 387 14.11 -7.75 0.30
N SER A 388 12.95 -7.27 -0.15
CA SER A 388 12.79 -5.91 -0.66
C SER A 388 13.25 -4.85 0.36
N ILE A 389 14.17 -4.00 -0.09
CA ILE A 389 14.65 -2.80 0.64
C ILE A 389 13.51 -1.83 1.00
N TYR A 390 12.45 -1.81 0.20
CA TYR A 390 11.30 -0.94 0.43
C TYR A 390 10.38 -1.40 1.55
N THR A 391 10.44 -2.68 1.93
CA THR A 391 9.64 -3.27 3.02
C THR A 391 10.47 -3.45 4.28
N TYR A 392 11.78 -3.68 4.12
CA TYR A 392 12.74 -3.84 5.19
C TYR A 392 13.87 -2.84 4.95
N PRO A 393 13.75 -1.58 5.41
CA PRO A 393 14.71 -0.52 5.08
C PRO A 393 16.10 -0.66 5.72
N ILE A 394 16.30 -1.59 6.65
CA ILE A 394 17.55 -1.67 7.44
C ILE A 394 18.44 -2.80 6.93
N PRO A 395 19.76 -2.60 6.76
CA PRO A 395 20.50 -1.40 7.16
C PRO A 395 20.60 -0.31 6.08
N ASP A 396 20.18 -0.58 4.86
CA ASP A 396 20.54 0.24 3.69
C ASP A 396 19.98 1.67 3.69
N CYS A 397 18.79 1.89 4.26
CA CYS A 397 18.07 3.16 4.23
C CYS A 397 18.09 3.93 5.54
N MET A 398 18.71 3.38 6.59
CA MET A 398 18.80 4.04 7.88
C MET A 398 20.26 4.26 8.22
N CYS A 399 20.57 5.39 8.87
CA CYS A 399 21.93 5.64 9.32
C CYS A 399 22.38 4.48 10.23
N GLN A 400 23.63 4.04 10.07
CA GLN A 400 24.27 3.24 11.12
C GLN A 400 24.41 4.17 12.33
N ALA A 401 23.84 3.76 13.45
CA ALA A 401 23.93 4.48 14.71
C ALA A 401 25.37 4.54 15.22
#